data_AF-A0A428RH39-F1
#
_entry.id   AF-A0A428RH39-F1
#
_cell.length_a   1.000
_cell.length_b   1.000
_cell.length_c   1.000
_cell.angle_alpha   90.00
_cell.angle_beta   90.00
_cell.angle_gamma   90.00
#
_symmetry.space_group_name_H-M   'P 1'
#
loop_
_entity.id
_entity.type
_entity.pdbx_description
1 polymer ?
#
loop_
_entity_poly.entity_id
_entity_poly.type
_entity_poly.pdbx_seq_one_letter_code
_entity_poly.pdbx_strand_id
1 'polypeptide(L)'
;MEHVKEQRVDNESSFHPVTTCQLIEGIDVPEGGLLQSMQNQAARLRVQDIFCCPGNEADAAELEISRYFVYESLRAAFPEDVSVTSPPRMPVIDILPRRTTMHLSLGHTPHDESTNAGNLNILSNIFQQQYRLPDEAFKERLLPIYGDQKTTQRIRMTKSRRARAARPVDSLRRALPIPALFHIKMNYLYLLSRTHFGSACDGSEATLWHAMNFWIRKGIYKKKADFHALEQLIIQSFQARVCAFMWPKLNELQLGSTEADISAILRPYGPEEFNGLVDRVVQTYTFTSRYTENPELRNHVLFLQYAQDYLLLKYAADLGAMGASFSWNNGSLSTLPLKASDNASSGPRRTAESAHSRGS
;
A
#
# COMPACT_ATOMS: atom_id res chain seq x y z
N MET A 1 23.63 18.63 4.16
CA MET A 1 22.98 18.93 5.46
C MET A 1 22.00 20.05 5.22
N GLU A 2 20.71 19.76 5.27
CA GLU A 2 19.69 20.78 5.53
C GLU A 2 18.53 20.09 6.24
N HIS A 3 18.68 20.01 7.56
CA HIS A 3 17.60 19.69 8.47
C HIS A 3 16.86 20.99 8.74
N VAL A 4 15.69 21.17 8.14
CA VAL A 4 14.67 22.05 8.70
C VAL A 4 13.49 21.18 9.09
N LYS A 5 13.71 20.42 10.18
CA LYS A 5 12.63 20.00 11.05
C LYS A 5 12.51 21.11 12.08
N GLU A 6 11.34 21.73 12.16
CA GLU A 6 10.94 22.65 13.24
C GLU A 6 11.51 24.07 13.13
N GLN A 7 10.72 24.98 12.56
CA GLN A 7 10.95 26.41 12.72
C GLN A 7 10.20 26.88 13.98
N ARG A 8 10.95 27.11 15.07
CA ARG A 8 10.46 27.70 16.31
C ARG A 8 10.29 29.21 16.11
N VAL A 9 9.12 29.73 16.46
CA VAL A 9 8.87 31.17 16.41
C VAL A 9 8.93 31.78 17.82
N ASP A 10 8.43 31.12 18.87
CA ASP A 10 8.41 31.69 20.25
C ASP A 10 8.52 30.62 21.37
N ASN A 11 8.69 31.08 22.62
CA ASN A 11 8.77 30.28 23.87
C ASN A 11 7.41 29.81 24.42
N GLU A 12 6.30 30.12 23.75
CA GLU A 12 4.99 29.54 24.03
C GLU A 12 4.72 28.43 23.02
N SER A 13 4.42 27.22 23.49
CA SER A 13 4.08 26.09 22.62
C SER A 13 2.65 26.24 22.08
N SER A 14 2.46 27.18 21.16
CA SER A 14 1.27 27.24 20.29
C SER A 14 1.48 26.30 19.10
N PHE A 15 0.69 25.23 19.04
CA PHE A 15 0.66 24.35 17.88
C PHE A 15 -0.31 24.92 16.85
N HIS A 16 0.22 25.37 15.71
CA HIS A 16 -0.61 25.78 14.58
C HIS A 16 -0.77 24.60 13.61
N PRO A 17 -1.99 24.10 13.38
CA PRO A 17 -2.22 23.08 12.38
C PRO A 17 -1.96 23.67 10.99
N VAL A 18 -1.01 23.08 10.27
CA VAL A 18 -0.70 23.43 8.88
C VAL A 18 -0.86 22.17 8.05
N THR A 19 -1.71 22.26 7.03
CA THR A 19 -1.85 21.21 6.03
C THR A 19 -0.92 21.50 4.85
N THR A 20 -0.18 20.49 4.43
CA THR A 20 0.62 20.50 3.20
C THR A 20 -0.12 19.72 2.13
N CYS A 21 0.04 20.15 0.88
CA CYS A 21 -0.60 19.50 -0.26
C CYS A 21 0.40 19.41 -1.41
N GLN A 22 0.23 18.39 -2.24
CA GLN A 22 1.01 18.21 -3.46
C GLN A 22 0.05 18.03 -4.63
N LEU A 23 0.36 18.68 -5.74
CA LEU A 23 -0.23 18.36 -7.04
C LEU A 23 0.67 17.35 -7.73
N ILE A 24 0.07 16.29 -8.24
CA ILE A 24 0.76 15.25 -8.99
C ILE A 24 0.13 15.18 -10.38
N GLU A 25 0.97 15.21 -11.41
CA GLU A 25 0.52 15.08 -12.79
C GLU A 25 0.20 13.62 -13.11
N GLY A 26 -1.07 13.34 -13.46
CA GLY A 26 -1.50 12.00 -13.85
C GLY A 26 -1.02 11.62 -15.25
N ILE A 27 -0.63 10.35 -15.44
CA ILE A 27 -0.16 9.84 -16.75
C ILE A 27 -1.30 9.81 -17.76
N ASP A 28 -2.43 9.27 -17.34
CA ASP A 28 -3.58 8.99 -18.20
C ASP A 28 -4.68 10.04 -18.05
N VAL A 29 -4.35 11.18 -17.46
CA VAL A 29 -5.26 12.32 -17.38
C VAL A 29 -5.23 13.02 -18.75
N PRO A 30 -6.37 13.11 -19.45
CA PRO A 30 -6.41 13.68 -20.79
C PRO A 30 -6.01 15.15 -20.78
N GLU A 31 -5.58 15.66 -21.94
CA GLU A 31 -5.35 17.09 -22.12
C GLU A 31 -6.60 17.89 -21.74
N GLY A 32 -6.43 18.94 -20.93
CA GLY A 32 -7.54 19.69 -20.35
C GLY A 32 -8.11 19.10 -19.05
N GLY A 33 -7.68 17.92 -18.62
CA GLY A 33 -8.06 17.29 -17.37
C GLY A 33 -9.37 16.50 -17.42
N LEU A 34 -9.70 15.83 -16.32
CA LEU A 34 -10.93 15.05 -16.20
C LEU A 34 -12.17 15.95 -16.14
N LEU A 35 -13.27 15.47 -16.73
CA LEU A 35 -14.56 16.14 -16.74
C LEU A 35 -15.60 15.35 -15.93
N GLN A 36 -16.59 16.04 -15.37
CA GLN A 36 -17.70 15.44 -14.66
C GLN A 36 -18.55 14.54 -15.57
N SER A 37 -18.62 14.86 -16.88
CA SER A 37 -19.28 14.02 -17.88
C SER A 37 -18.60 12.66 -18.06
N MET A 38 -17.31 12.52 -17.70
CA MET A 38 -16.59 11.25 -17.71
C MET A 38 -16.99 10.37 -16.51
N GLN A 39 -17.64 10.93 -15.49
CA GLN A 39 -18.15 10.18 -14.34
C GLN A 39 -19.62 9.82 -14.56
N ASN A 40 -19.92 8.54 -14.80
CA ASN A 40 -21.29 8.07 -14.85
C ASN A 40 -21.88 7.94 -13.43
N GLN A 41 -22.50 9.01 -12.93
CA GLN A 41 -23.14 9.02 -11.60
C GLN A 41 -24.43 8.18 -11.53
N ALA A 42 -25.02 7.84 -12.68
CA ALA A 42 -26.20 7.00 -12.76
C ALA A 42 -25.84 5.50 -12.74
N ALA A 43 -24.59 5.14 -13.08
CA ALA A 43 -24.10 3.79 -12.96
C ALA A 43 -24.06 3.39 -11.49
N ARG A 44 -24.94 2.46 -11.11
CA ARG A 44 -24.91 1.81 -9.81
C ARG A 44 -24.01 0.58 -9.94
N LEU A 45 -22.99 0.49 -9.10
CA LEU A 45 -22.23 -0.74 -8.94
C LEU A 45 -23.17 -1.84 -8.46
N ARG A 46 -23.34 -2.87 -9.27
CA ARG A 46 -24.01 -4.11 -8.93
C ARG A 46 -22.98 -5.10 -8.42
N VAL A 47 -23.46 -6.10 -7.70
CA VAL A 47 -22.63 -7.19 -7.22
C VAL A 47 -21.92 -7.91 -8.37
N GLN A 48 -22.59 -8.05 -9.53
CA GLN A 48 -21.99 -8.61 -10.73
C GLN A 48 -20.85 -7.75 -11.28
N ASP A 49 -20.94 -6.43 -11.18
CA ASP A 49 -19.87 -5.54 -11.66
C ASP A 49 -18.59 -5.68 -10.81
N ILE A 50 -18.69 -6.24 -9.60
CA ILE A 50 -17.55 -6.57 -8.74
C ILE A 50 -17.01 -7.95 -9.11
N PHE A 51 -17.86 -8.97 -9.17
CA PHE A 51 -17.41 -10.35 -9.43
C PHE A 51 -16.98 -10.61 -10.88
N CYS A 52 -17.50 -9.85 -11.83
CA CYS A 52 -17.15 -9.95 -13.25
C CYS A 52 -16.24 -8.80 -13.69
N CYS A 53 -15.60 -8.10 -12.75
CA CYS A 53 -14.59 -7.11 -13.09
C CYS A 53 -13.36 -7.84 -13.64
N PRO A 54 -12.75 -7.37 -14.74
CA PRO A 54 -11.43 -7.85 -15.16
C PRO A 54 -10.45 -7.83 -13.98
N GLY A 55 -9.74 -8.95 -13.77
CA GLY A 55 -8.85 -9.15 -12.62
C GLY A 55 -9.49 -9.76 -11.37
N ASN A 56 -10.82 -9.93 -11.34
CA ASN A 56 -11.54 -10.75 -10.34
C ASN A 56 -12.08 -12.06 -10.92
N GLU A 57 -11.79 -12.32 -12.20
CA GLU A 57 -12.11 -13.59 -12.85
C GLU A 57 -11.05 -14.63 -12.50
N ALA A 58 -11.48 -15.90 -12.37
CA ALA A 58 -10.58 -17.03 -12.24
C ALA A 58 -9.83 -17.27 -13.56
N ASP A 59 -8.78 -16.48 -13.77
CA ASP A 59 -7.99 -16.44 -14.99
C ASP A 59 -6.56 -16.96 -14.77
N ALA A 60 -5.77 -16.97 -15.86
CA ALA A 60 -4.39 -17.41 -15.82
C ALA A 60 -3.52 -16.51 -14.91
N ALA A 61 -3.85 -15.22 -14.80
CA ALA A 61 -3.10 -14.29 -13.97
C ALA A 61 -3.35 -14.56 -12.48
N GLU A 62 -4.59 -14.80 -12.04
CA GLU A 62 -4.91 -15.20 -10.66
C GLU A 62 -4.17 -16.49 -10.27
N LEU A 63 -4.11 -17.46 -11.19
CA LEU A 63 -3.37 -18.70 -10.97
C LEU A 63 -1.86 -18.45 -10.81
N GLU A 64 -1.26 -17.61 -11.66
CA GLU A 64 0.15 -17.25 -11.56
C GLU A 64 0.48 -16.48 -10.27
N ILE A 65 -0.40 -15.56 -9.84
CA ILE A 65 -0.30 -14.84 -8.56
C ILE A 65 -0.30 -15.84 -7.39
N SER A 66 -1.23 -16.79 -7.42
CA SER A 66 -1.36 -17.82 -6.39
C SER A 66 -0.10 -18.70 -6.32
N ARG A 67 0.39 -19.17 -7.48
CA ARG A 67 1.64 -19.93 -7.61
C ARG A 67 2.83 -19.15 -7.06
N TYR A 68 2.92 -17.85 -7.38
CA TYR A 68 3.97 -16.97 -6.89
C TYR A 68 3.99 -16.89 -5.36
N PHE A 69 2.85 -16.66 -4.71
CA PHE A 69 2.82 -16.55 -3.25
C PHE A 69 3.06 -17.88 -2.53
N VAL A 70 2.62 -19.00 -3.10
CA VAL A 70 2.96 -20.34 -2.58
C VAL A 70 4.45 -20.61 -2.71
N TYR A 71 5.03 -20.36 -3.89
CA TYR A 71 6.47 -20.50 -4.13
C TYR A 71 7.29 -19.65 -3.16
N GLU A 72 6.96 -18.36 -3.02
CA GLU A 72 7.67 -17.46 -2.12
C GLU A 72 7.55 -17.87 -0.65
N SER A 73 6.42 -18.47 -0.25
CA SER A 73 6.26 -19.01 1.10
C SER A 73 7.17 -20.20 1.37
N LEU A 74 7.22 -21.16 0.43
CA LEU A 74 8.10 -22.33 0.53
C LEU A 74 9.58 -21.91 0.46
N ARG A 75 9.94 -21.01 -0.46
CA ARG A 75 11.30 -20.47 -0.60
C ARG A 75 11.76 -19.72 0.66
N ALA A 76 10.87 -18.96 1.29
CA ALA A 76 11.19 -18.24 2.52
C ALA A 76 11.41 -19.20 3.71
N ALA A 77 10.69 -20.31 3.76
CA ALA A 77 10.83 -21.31 4.81
C ALA A 77 12.03 -22.25 4.58
N PHE A 78 12.32 -22.60 3.32
CA PHE A 78 13.34 -23.58 2.92
C PHE A 78 14.28 -23.01 1.83
N PRO A 79 15.06 -21.95 2.12
CA PRO A 79 15.81 -21.22 1.10
C PRO A 79 16.88 -22.05 0.40
N GLU A 80 17.49 -23.01 1.09
CA GLU A 80 18.54 -23.88 0.55
C GLU A 80 17.98 -25.09 -0.21
N ASP A 81 16.72 -25.44 0.02
CA ASP A 81 16.09 -26.65 -0.54
C ASP A 81 15.17 -26.33 -1.74
N VAL A 82 14.82 -25.06 -1.93
CA VAL A 82 13.97 -24.60 -3.03
C VAL A 82 14.82 -23.87 -4.07
N SER A 83 15.28 -24.61 -5.09
CA SER A 83 16.01 -24.06 -6.23
C SER A 83 15.36 -24.50 -7.55
N VAL A 84 14.50 -23.64 -8.11
CA VAL A 84 13.82 -23.90 -9.38
C VAL A 84 14.44 -23.03 -10.47
N THR A 85 14.76 -23.63 -11.62
CA THR A 85 15.35 -22.93 -12.78
C THR A 85 14.41 -21.91 -13.43
N SER A 86 13.10 -22.13 -13.32
CA SER A 86 12.05 -21.23 -13.78
C SER A 86 10.98 -21.06 -12.70
N PRO A 87 11.23 -20.23 -11.67
CA PRO A 87 10.28 -20.06 -10.58
C PRO A 87 9.02 -19.30 -11.04
N PRO A 88 7.86 -19.55 -10.41
CA PRO A 88 6.68 -18.70 -10.60
C PRO A 88 7.02 -17.23 -10.39
N ARG A 89 6.47 -16.34 -11.23
CA ARG A 89 6.68 -14.90 -11.16
C ARG A 89 5.33 -14.21 -11.08
N MET A 90 5.29 -13.03 -10.46
CA MET A 90 4.10 -12.20 -10.53
C MET A 90 3.81 -11.85 -12.00
N PRO A 91 2.58 -12.05 -12.49
CA PRO A 91 2.23 -11.72 -13.86
C PRO A 91 2.41 -10.24 -14.14
N VAL A 92 2.80 -9.95 -15.37
CA VAL A 92 2.97 -8.60 -15.88
C VAL A 92 1.70 -8.25 -16.66
N ILE A 93 0.86 -7.41 -16.07
CA ILE A 93 -0.43 -7.02 -16.68
C ILE A 93 -0.27 -5.74 -17.50
N ASP A 94 0.17 -4.66 -16.87
CA ASP A 94 0.26 -3.35 -17.51
C ASP A 94 1.52 -2.60 -17.04
N ILE A 95 2.59 -2.65 -17.85
CA ILE A 95 3.84 -1.97 -17.53
C ILE A 95 3.69 -0.50 -17.88
N LEU A 96 3.51 0.33 -16.85
CA LEU A 96 3.59 1.78 -17.01
C LEU A 96 5.02 2.20 -17.41
N PRO A 97 5.18 3.12 -18.36
CA PRO A 97 6.50 3.61 -18.75
C PRO A 97 7.18 4.28 -17.55
N ARG A 98 8.43 3.88 -17.27
CA ARG A 98 9.21 4.47 -16.18
C ARG A 98 9.48 5.94 -16.48
N ARG A 99 8.99 6.82 -15.60
CA ARG A 99 9.22 8.26 -15.67
C ARG A 99 9.32 8.86 -14.27
N THR A 100 9.97 10.01 -14.18
CA THR A 100 9.95 10.81 -12.95
C THR A 100 8.57 11.43 -12.80
N THR A 101 7.89 11.15 -11.69
CA THR A 101 6.61 11.78 -11.38
C THR A 101 6.80 13.27 -11.14
N MET A 102 6.23 14.10 -12.01
CA MET A 102 6.14 15.53 -11.78
C MET A 102 5.18 15.80 -10.63
N HIS A 103 5.70 16.51 -9.63
CA HIS A 103 4.93 16.93 -8.48
C HIS A 103 5.27 18.37 -8.13
N LEU A 104 4.26 19.12 -7.70
CA LEU A 104 4.38 20.51 -7.28
C LEU A 104 3.88 20.61 -5.84
N SER A 105 4.77 21.01 -4.93
CA SER A 105 4.41 21.31 -3.56
C SER A 105 3.59 22.60 -3.52
N LEU A 106 2.42 22.54 -2.88
CA LEU A 106 1.58 23.70 -2.67
C LEU A 106 2.03 24.48 -1.44
N GLY A 107 1.69 25.76 -1.41
CA GLY A 107 1.90 26.62 -0.25
C GLY A 107 1.17 26.07 0.98
N HIS A 108 1.75 26.34 2.14
CA HIS A 108 1.20 25.97 3.44
C HIS A 108 -0.23 26.49 3.59
N THR A 109 -1.12 25.63 4.08
CA THR A 109 -2.52 25.98 4.31
C THR A 109 -2.80 26.00 5.82
N PRO A 110 -3.03 27.17 6.44
CA PRO A 110 -3.14 27.32 7.89
C PRO A 110 -4.56 26.97 8.38
N HIS A 111 -5.03 25.77 8.05
CA HIS A 111 -6.38 25.31 8.34
C HIS A 111 -6.34 23.89 8.89
N ASP A 112 -7.21 23.62 9.86
CA ASP A 112 -7.26 22.33 10.53
C ASP A 112 -8.08 21.30 9.73
N GLU A 113 -7.40 20.37 9.07
CA GLU A 113 -8.00 19.24 8.36
C GLU A 113 -8.83 18.30 9.28
N SER A 114 -8.76 18.46 10.61
CA SER A 114 -9.55 17.67 11.55
C SER A 114 -11.04 18.04 11.56
N THR A 115 -11.42 19.15 10.93
CA THR A 115 -12.81 19.65 10.91
C THR A 115 -13.37 19.75 9.49
N ASN A 116 -14.70 19.70 9.35
CA ASN A 116 -15.36 19.91 8.05
C ASN A 116 -15.11 21.34 7.52
N ALA A 117 -15.14 22.34 8.40
CA ALA A 117 -14.87 23.73 8.04
C ALA A 117 -13.42 23.92 7.59
N GLY A 118 -12.46 23.31 8.28
CA GLY A 118 -11.06 23.37 7.88
C GLY A 118 -10.80 22.67 6.56
N ASN A 119 -11.38 21.49 6.30
CA ASN A 119 -11.29 20.84 4.98
C ASN A 119 -11.81 21.73 3.84
N LEU A 120 -12.93 22.42 4.06
CA LEU A 120 -13.47 23.38 3.09
C LEU A 120 -12.52 24.55 2.84
N ASN A 121 -11.99 25.13 3.91
CA ASN A 121 -11.05 26.23 3.81
C ASN A 121 -9.76 25.79 3.11
N ILE A 122 -9.31 24.55 3.31
CA ILE A 122 -8.18 23.98 2.59
C ILE A 122 -8.46 23.93 1.09
N LEU A 123 -9.60 23.39 0.69
CA LEU A 123 -9.98 23.33 -0.73
C LEU A 123 -10.14 24.73 -1.34
N SER A 124 -10.74 25.68 -0.60
CA SER A 124 -10.87 27.07 -1.06
C SER A 124 -9.48 27.72 -1.23
N ASN A 125 -8.58 27.56 -0.25
CA ASN A 125 -7.22 28.08 -0.31
C ASN A 125 -6.48 27.53 -1.54
N ILE A 126 -6.46 26.21 -1.73
CA ILE A 126 -5.78 25.57 -2.86
C ILE A 126 -6.32 26.11 -4.19
N PHE A 127 -7.64 26.03 -4.40
CA PHE A 127 -8.19 26.26 -5.74
C PHE A 127 -8.47 27.72 -6.07
N GLN A 128 -8.86 28.54 -5.09
CA GLN A 128 -9.20 29.94 -5.31
C GLN A 128 -8.06 30.89 -4.97
N GLN A 129 -7.20 30.57 -3.99
CA GLN A 129 -6.13 31.48 -3.56
C GLN A 129 -4.79 31.14 -4.22
N GLN A 130 -4.38 29.87 -4.18
CA GLN A 130 -3.11 29.43 -4.75
C GLN A 130 -3.19 29.30 -6.27
N TYR A 131 -4.13 28.50 -6.80
CA TYR A 131 -4.29 28.34 -8.25
C TYR A 131 -5.07 29.47 -8.93
N ARG A 132 -5.84 30.25 -8.16
CA ARG A 132 -6.66 31.37 -8.69
C ARG A 132 -7.56 30.94 -9.84
N LEU A 133 -8.15 29.74 -9.75
CA LEU A 133 -9.04 29.24 -10.79
C LEU A 133 -10.35 30.04 -10.80
N PRO A 134 -10.87 30.43 -11.98
CA PRO A 134 -12.15 31.10 -12.09
C PRO A 134 -13.30 30.14 -11.74
N ASP A 135 -14.45 30.67 -11.28
CA ASP A 135 -15.60 29.87 -10.87
C ASP A 135 -16.09 28.91 -11.98
N GLU A 136 -15.95 29.33 -13.25
CA GLU A 136 -16.27 28.57 -14.46
C GLU A 136 -15.46 27.27 -14.57
N ALA A 137 -14.21 27.27 -14.13
CA ALA A 137 -13.35 26.08 -14.16
C ALA A 137 -13.89 24.94 -13.28
N PHE A 138 -14.79 25.25 -12.33
CA PHE A 138 -15.36 24.26 -11.42
C PHE A 138 -16.67 23.63 -11.91
N LYS A 139 -17.26 24.14 -13.00
CA LYS A 139 -18.53 23.62 -13.53
C LYS A 139 -18.38 22.23 -14.12
N GLU A 140 -17.33 22.03 -14.90
CA GLU A 140 -17.16 20.82 -15.70
C GLU A 140 -16.02 19.93 -15.22
N ARG A 141 -15.01 20.47 -14.53
CA ARG A 141 -13.84 19.68 -14.12
C ARG A 141 -14.18 18.66 -13.05
N LEU A 142 -13.50 17.52 -13.12
CA LEU A 142 -13.43 16.48 -12.10
C LEU A 142 -11.99 16.41 -11.59
N LEU A 143 -11.82 16.37 -10.26
CA LEU A 143 -10.53 16.47 -9.60
C LEU A 143 -10.42 15.34 -8.58
N PRO A 144 -9.58 14.33 -8.85
CA PRO A 144 -9.17 13.34 -7.87
C PRO A 144 -8.50 14.03 -6.68
N ILE A 145 -8.99 13.77 -5.47
CA ILE A 145 -8.41 14.28 -4.23
C ILE A 145 -8.07 13.09 -3.36
N TYR A 146 -6.77 12.87 -3.25
CA TYR A 146 -6.18 11.78 -2.49
C TYR A 146 -5.86 12.24 -1.08
N GLY A 147 -6.15 11.39 -0.10
CA GLY A 147 -5.86 11.71 1.30
C GLY A 147 -6.17 10.57 2.24
N ASP A 148 -5.99 10.83 3.53
CA ASP A 148 -6.32 9.83 4.54
C ASP A 148 -7.82 9.51 4.59
N GLN A 149 -8.18 8.41 5.25
CA GLN A 149 -9.57 7.96 5.35
C GLN A 149 -10.51 9.00 5.98
N LYS A 150 -10.06 9.73 7.00
CA LYS A 150 -10.90 10.74 7.68
C LYS A 150 -11.08 11.96 6.80
N THR A 151 -10.01 12.44 6.17
CA THR A 151 -10.04 13.57 5.23
C THR A 151 -10.99 13.29 4.09
N THR A 152 -10.88 12.13 3.44
CA THR A 152 -11.79 11.74 2.35
C THR A 152 -13.24 11.58 2.81
N GLN A 153 -13.49 11.04 4.02
CA GLN A 153 -14.83 10.98 4.61
C GLN A 153 -15.43 12.38 4.86
N ARG A 154 -14.64 13.33 5.36
CA ARG A 154 -15.08 14.72 5.59
C ARG A 154 -15.42 15.43 4.28
N ILE A 155 -14.61 15.25 3.24
CA ILE A 155 -14.89 15.78 1.91
C ILE A 155 -16.21 15.20 1.36
N ARG A 156 -16.44 13.88 1.48
CA ARG A 156 -17.71 13.23 1.07
C ARG A 156 -18.92 13.80 1.80
N MET A 157 -18.84 13.93 3.11
CA MET A 157 -19.92 14.50 3.94
C MET A 157 -20.19 15.96 3.59
N THR A 158 -19.15 16.74 3.32
CA THR A 158 -19.29 18.13 2.92
C THR A 158 -19.93 18.25 1.54
N LYS A 159 -19.48 17.43 0.59
CA LYS A 159 -20.05 17.34 -0.75
C LYS A 159 -21.54 16.99 -0.72
N SER A 160 -21.96 16.04 0.12
CA SER A 160 -23.38 15.68 0.24
C SER A 160 -24.23 16.82 0.80
N ARG A 161 -23.73 17.52 1.83
CA ARG A 161 -24.42 18.67 2.45
C ARG A 161 -24.52 19.89 1.51
N ARG A 162 -23.54 20.07 0.62
CA ARG A 162 -23.47 21.22 -0.29
C ARG A 162 -23.89 20.92 -1.73
N ALA A 163 -24.46 19.74 -2.00
CA ALA A 163 -24.81 19.32 -3.36
C ALA A 163 -25.74 20.28 -4.13
N ARG A 164 -26.49 21.12 -3.39
CA ARG A 164 -27.43 22.14 -3.91
C ARG A 164 -26.92 23.59 -3.81
N ALA A 165 -25.64 23.80 -3.51
CA ALA A 165 -25.07 25.14 -3.45
C ALA A 165 -25.18 25.83 -4.81
N ALA A 166 -25.49 27.14 -4.82
CA ALA A 166 -25.71 27.91 -6.03
C ALA A 166 -24.43 28.09 -6.86
N ARG A 167 -23.29 28.30 -6.19
CA ARG A 167 -22.00 28.45 -6.86
C ARG A 167 -21.36 27.07 -7.12
N PRO A 168 -20.84 26.82 -8.33
CA PRO A 168 -20.16 25.57 -8.67
C PRO A 168 -19.03 25.21 -7.69
N VAL A 169 -18.24 26.21 -7.28
CA VAL A 169 -17.13 26.04 -6.35
C VAL A 169 -17.56 25.51 -4.98
N ASP A 170 -18.71 25.96 -4.48
CA ASP A 170 -19.22 25.59 -3.17
C ASP A 170 -19.84 24.18 -3.14
N SER A 171 -20.34 23.72 -4.28
CA SER A 171 -21.02 22.42 -4.40
C SER A 171 -20.10 21.21 -4.22
N LEU A 172 -18.79 21.41 -4.42
CA LEU A 172 -17.75 20.37 -4.46
C LEU A 172 -18.07 19.20 -5.42
N ARG A 173 -18.95 19.39 -6.41
CA ARG A 173 -19.28 18.34 -7.40
C ARG A 173 -18.05 17.82 -8.13
N ARG A 174 -17.12 18.71 -8.44
CA ARG A 174 -15.79 18.42 -9.00
C ARG A 174 -14.91 17.52 -8.15
N ALA A 175 -15.05 17.52 -6.82
CA ALA A 175 -14.13 16.81 -5.95
C ALA A 175 -14.46 15.31 -5.96
N LEU A 176 -13.50 14.48 -6.35
CA LEU A 176 -13.57 13.02 -6.27
C LEU A 176 -12.64 12.53 -5.16
N PRO A 177 -13.12 12.41 -3.91
CA PRO A 177 -12.30 11.98 -2.78
C PRO A 177 -11.98 10.48 -2.85
N ILE A 178 -10.69 10.16 -2.97
CA ILE A 178 -10.16 8.80 -3.09
C ILE A 178 -9.25 8.51 -1.87
N PRO A 179 -9.57 7.50 -1.05
CA PRO A 179 -8.74 7.14 0.10
C PRO A 179 -7.37 6.67 -0.37
N ALA A 180 -6.34 6.98 0.42
CA ALA A 180 -5.01 6.52 0.09
C ALA A 180 -4.93 4.99 0.03
N LEU A 181 -4.16 4.46 -0.94
CA LEU A 181 -3.96 3.00 -1.07
C LEU A 181 -3.45 2.40 0.23
N PHE A 182 -2.61 3.12 0.97
CA PHE A 182 -2.18 2.73 2.31
C PHE A 182 -3.37 2.49 3.26
N HIS A 183 -4.39 3.35 3.27
CA HIS A 183 -5.58 3.15 4.09
C HIS A 183 -6.48 2.03 3.57
N ILE A 184 -6.52 1.79 2.26
CA ILE A 184 -7.20 0.60 1.71
C ILE A 184 -6.50 -0.67 2.23
N LYS A 185 -5.16 -0.71 2.17
CA LYS A 185 -4.34 -1.78 2.75
C LYS A 185 -4.60 -1.96 4.25
N MET A 186 -4.60 -0.86 5.03
CA MET A 186 -4.93 -0.91 6.46
C MET A 186 -6.34 -1.46 6.73
N ASN A 187 -7.34 -1.01 5.98
CA ASN A 187 -8.72 -1.45 6.17
C ASN A 187 -8.88 -2.94 5.83
N TYR A 188 -8.22 -3.43 4.78
CA TYR A 188 -8.22 -4.85 4.43
C TYR A 188 -7.52 -5.69 5.52
N LEU A 189 -6.38 -5.23 6.03
CA LEU A 189 -5.69 -5.88 7.14
C LEU A 189 -6.57 -6.00 8.39
N TYR A 190 -7.32 -4.94 8.73
CA TYR A 190 -8.26 -4.97 9.85
C TYR A 190 -9.50 -5.82 9.59
N LEU A 191 -9.95 -5.95 8.33
CA LEU A 191 -10.97 -6.92 7.94
C LEU A 191 -10.49 -8.34 8.23
N LEU A 192 -9.31 -8.71 7.75
CA LEU A 192 -8.71 -10.03 8.01
C LEU A 192 -8.60 -10.32 9.51
N SER A 193 -8.08 -9.35 10.27
CA SER A 193 -7.99 -9.46 11.72
C SER A 193 -9.37 -9.72 12.33
N ARG A 194 -10.39 -8.93 12.00
CA ARG A 194 -11.74 -9.12 12.56
C ARG A 194 -12.36 -10.47 12.21
N THR A 195 -12.16 -10.94 10.99
CA THR A 195 -12.73 -12.18 10.48
C THR A 195 -12.05 -13.41 11.06
N HIS A 196 -10.71 -13.41 11.17
CA HIS A 196 -9.92 -14.59 11.55
C HIS A 196 -9.25 -14.49 12.92
N PHE A 197 -9.51 -13.44 13.73
CA PHE A 197 -8.84 -13.31 15.03
C PHE A 197 -9.09 -14.51 15.92
N GLY A 198 -10.35 -14.94 16.01
CA GLY A 198 -10.80 -15.87 17.04
C GLY A 198 -10.67 -15.32 18.47
N SER A 199 -10.61 -16.24 19.43
CA SER A 199 -10.49 -16.01 20.86
C SER A 199 -9.82 -17.19 21.58
N ALA A 200 -9.41 -16.98 22.83
CA ALA A 200 -8.83 -18.03 23.67
C ALA A 200 -9.77 -19.23 23.90
N CYS A 201 -11.07 -19.01 23.82
CA CYS A 201 -12.09 -20.03 24.09
C CYS A 201 -12.51 -20.80 22.84
N ASP A 202 -12.01 -20.43 21.65
CA ASP A 202 -12.46 -21.02 20.40
C ASP A 202 -11.88 -22.44 20.20
N GLY A 203 -10.78 -22.77 20.87
CA GLY A 203 -10.08 -24.07 20.73
C GLY A 203 -9.50 -24.33 19.33
N SER A 204 -9.60 -23.36 18.42
CA SER A 204 -9.20 -23.47 17.01
C SER A 204 -7.78 -22.93 16.79
N GLU A 205 -6.94 -23.76 16.17
CA GLU A 205 -5.57 -23.45 15.76
C GLU A 205 -5.53 -22.62 14.47
N ALA A 206 -6.63 -22.61 13.72
CA ALA A 206 -6.85 -21.82 12.52
C ALA A 206 -6.99 -20.31 12.77
N THR A 207 -7.04 -19.89 14.04
CA THR A 207 -7.22 -18.49 14.44
C THR A 207 -5.91 -17.70 14.46
N LEU A 208 -5.97 -16.39 14.22
CA LEU A 208 -4.82 -15.50 14.43
C LEU A 208 -4.48 -15.36 15.91
N TRP A 209 -5.44 -15.54 16.82
CA TRP A 209 -5.19 -15.58 18.26
C TRP A 209 -4.27 -16.74 18.61
N HIS A 210 -4.53 -17.95 18.07
CA HIS A 210 -3.63 -19.08 18.28
C HIS A 210 -2.23 -18.79 17.74
N ALA A 211 -2.11 -18.36 16.48
CA ALA A 211 -0.82 -18.03 15.86
C ALA A 211 -0.04 -16.95 16.63
N MET A 212 -0.73 -15.90 17.10
CA MET A 212 -0.14 -14.84 17.92
C MET A 212 0.46 -15.37 19.22
N ASN A 213 -0.26 -16.24 19.93
CA ASN A 213 0.21 -16.82 21.19
C ASN A 213 1.31 -17.85 20.96
N PHE A 214 1.19 -18.67 19.91
CA PHE A 214 2.21 -19.63 19.50
C PHE A 214 3.56 -18.94 19.24
N TRP A 215 3.55 -17.80 18.53
CA TRP A 215 4.76 -16.99 18.28
C TRP A 215 5.05 -15.93 19.35
N ILE A 216 4.34 -15.94 20.48
CA ILE A 216 4.56 -15.03 21.63
C ILE A 216 4.59 -13.54 21.21
N ARG A 217 3.72 -13.16 20.26
CA ARG A 217 3.64 -11.78 19.76
C ARG A 217 2.82 -10.88 20.68
N LYS A 218 3.33 -9.68 20.96
CA LYS A 218 2.69 -8.66 21.81
C LYS A 218 2.16 -7.50 20.98
N GLY A 219 1.23 -6.72 21.54
CA GLY A 219 0.70 -5.49 20.90
C GLY A 219 -0.34 -5.72 19.80
N ILE A 220 -0.79 -6.96 19.61
CA ILE A 220 -1.80 -7.30 18.61
C ILE A 220 -3.12 -7.60 19.36
N TYR A 221 -4.07 -6.68 19.25
CA TYR A 221 -5.39 -6.83 19.86
C TYR A 221 -6.46 -6.72 18.78
N LYS A 222 -7.52 -7.53 18.86
CA LYS A 222 -8.63 -7.56 17.87
C LYS A 222 -9.20 -6.19 17.48
N LYS A 223 -9.21 -5.21 18.40
CA LYS A 223 -9.77 -3.87 18.18
C LYS A 223 -8.73 -2.76 17.97
N LYS A 224 -7.47 -2.98 18.36
CA LYS A 224 -6.41 -1.96 18.40
C LYS A 224 -5.05 -2.63 18.15
N ALA A 225 -4.92 -3.32 17.03
CA ALA A 225 -3.64 -3.89 16.65
C ALA A 225 -2.76 -2.81 16.03
N ASP A 226 -1.48 -2.80 16.39
CA ASP A 226 -0.47 -2.08 15.63
C ASP A 226 -0.44 -2.59 14.18
N PHE A 227 -0.33 -1.68 13.22
CA PHE A 227 -0.41 -2.00 11.80
C PHE A 227 0.71 -2.97 11.38
N HIS A 228 1.96 -2.67 11.72
CA HIS A 228 3.11 -3.46 11.30
C HIS A 228 3.15 -4.82 12.01
N ALA A 229 2.84 -4.85 13.30
CA ALA A 229 2.77 -6.09 14.05
C ALA A 229 1.70 -7.05 13.49
N LEU A 230 0.52 -6.52 13.13
CA LEU A 230 -0.56 -7.29 12.52
C LEU A 230 -0.21 -7.74 11.09
N GLU A 231 0.35 -6.86 10.26
CA GLU A 231 0.78 -7.20 8.90
C GLU A 231 1.76 -8.37 8.92
N GLN A 232 2.76 -8.32 9.80
CA GLN A 232 3.71 -9.41 9.98
C GLN A 232 3.06 -10.72 10.48
N LEU A 233 2.11 -10.63 11.42
CA LEU A 233 1.39 -11.81 11.88
C LEU A 233 0.60 -12.47 10.75
N ILE A 234 -0.04 -11.69 9.87
CA ILE A 234 -0.81 -12.20 8.73
C ILE A 234 0.11 -12.85 7.69
N ILE A 235 1.22 -12.20 7.33
CA ILE A 235 2.18 -12.75 6.37
C ILE A 235 2.74 -14.09 6.86
N GLN A 236 3.20 -14.15 8.11
CA GLN A 236 3.71 -15.40 8.68
C GLN A 236 2.62 -16.46 8.82
N SER A 237 1.40 -16.06 9.18
CA SER A 237 0.23 -16.94 9.23
C SER A 237 -0.10 -17.55 7.87
N PHE A 238 0.08 -16.80 6.78
CA PHE A 238 -0.08 -17.29 5.43
C PHE A 238 1.00 -18.30 5.08
N GLN A 239 2.27 -17.93 5.29
CA GLN A 239 3.43 -18.79 5.00
C GLN A 239 3.37 -20.10 5.78
N ALA A 240 3.06 -20.07 7.07
CA ALA A 240 2.95 -21.27 7.90
C ALA A 240 1.83 -22.20 7.42
N ARG A 241 0.68 -21.66 6.99
CA ARG A 241 -0.43 -22.44 6.44
C ARG A 241 -0.10 -23.05 5.07
N VAL A 242 0.68 -22.34 4.24
CA VAL A 242 1.23 -22.90 3.00
C VAL A 242 2.18 -24.05 3.30
N CYS A 243 3.12 -23.88 4.24
CA CYS A 243 4.06 -24.93 4.62
C CYS A 243 3.35 -26.13 5.26
N ALA A 244 2.25 -25.93 5.98
CA ALA A 244 1.48 -27.01 6.59
C ALA A 244 1.02 -28.09 5.58
N PHE A 245 0.87 -27.75 4.30
CA PHE A 245 0.57 -28.72 3.24
C PHE A 245 1.69 -29.75 2.99
N MET A 246 2.89 -29.53 3.53
CA MET A 246 3.99 -30.49 3.46
C MET A 246 3.81 -31.67 4.43
N TRP A 247 3.11 -31.48 5.55
CA TRP A 247 2.93 -32.51 6.58
C TRP A 247 2.11 -33.73 6.10
N PRO A 248 1.00 -33.56 5.35
CA PRO A 248 0.34 -34.70 4.70
C PRO A 248 1.29 -35.48 3.77
N LYS A 249 2.18 -34.79 3.06
CA LYS A 249 3.14 -35.44 2.16
C LYS A 249 4.20 -36.23 2.91
N LEU A 250 4.69 -35.71 4.02
CA LEU A 250 5.56 -36.44 4.94
C LEU A 250 4.92 -37.73 5.43
N ASN A 251 3.66 -37.67 5.83
CA ASN A 251 2.92 -38.83 6.31
C ASN A 251 2.72 -39.88 5.19
N GLU A 252 2.37 -39.44 3.97
CA GLU A 252 2.27 -40.32 2.80
C GLU A 252 3.58 -41.06 2.50
N LEU A 253 4.70 -40.36 2.60
CA LEU A 253 6.04 -40.90 2.34
C LEU A 253 6.65 -41.60 3.56
N GLN A 254 5.98 -41.58 4.72
CA GLN A 254 6.47 -42.10 6.00
C GLN A 254 7.83 -41.52 6.41
N LEU A 255 8.06 -40.24 6.09
CA LEU A 255 9.35 -39.57 6.27
C LEU A 255 9.53 -38.84 7.60
N GLY A 256 8.63 -39.03 8.58
CA GLY A 256 8.72 -38.33 9.87
C GLY A 256 7.81 -37.10 9.95
N SER A 257 8.18 -36.12 10.78
CA SER A 257 7.35 -34.95 11.10
C SER A 257 8.14 -33.67 11.40
N THR A 258 9.43 -33.65 11.03
CA THR A 258 10.35 -32.55 11.32
C THR A 258 10.61 -31.67 10.10
N GLU A 259 11.17 -30.48 10.32
CA GLU A 259 11.62 -29.58 9.27
C GLU A 259 12.67 -30.23 8.35
N ALA A 260 13.60 -30.99 8.94
CA ALA A 260 14.64 -31.72 8.20
C ALA A 260 14.04 -32.75 7.24
N ASP A 261 12.91 -33.36 7.62
CA ASP A 261 12.20 -34.31 6.77
C ASP A 261 11.55 -33.61 5.57
N ILE A 262 11.03 -32.38 5.76
CA ILE A 262 10.52 -31.56 4.66
C ILE A 262 11.65 -31.18 3.71
N SER A 263 12.79 -30.74 4.25
CA SER A 263 14.00 -30.48 3.45
C SER A 263 14.44 -31.71 2.66
N ALA A 264 14.38 -32.90 3.25
CA ALA A 264 14.72 -34.15 2.56
C ALA A 264 13.77 -34.48 1.40
N ILE A 265 12.50 -34.07 1.47
CA ILE A 265 11.54 -34.15 0.36
C ILE A 265 11.85 -33.09 -0.71
N LEU A 266 12.13 -31.86 -0.32
CA LEU A 266 12.27 -30.75 -1.26
C LEU A 266 13.58 -30.79 -2.06
N ARG A 267 14.70 -31.18 -1.43
CA ARG A 267 16.02 -31.25 -2.10
C ARG A 267 16.06 -32.06 -3.40
N PRO A 268 15.49 -33.27 -3.47
CA PRO A 268 15.53 -34.06 -4.69
C PRO A 268 14.55 -33.57 -5.76
N TYR A 269 13.61 -32.67 -5.44
CA TYR A 269 12.58 -32.26 -6.40
C TYR A 269 13.20 -31.53 -7.58
N GLY A 270 12.97 -32.08 -8.77
CA GLY A 270 13.20 -31.36 -10.02
C GLY A 270 12.18 -30.21 -10.20
N PRO A 271 12.41 -29.32 -11.19
CA PRO A 271 11.50 -28.20 -11.48
C PRO A 271 10.04 -28.63 -11.71
N GLU A 272 9.80 -29.76 -12.38
CA GLU A 272 8.45 -30.28 -12.65
C GLU A 272 7.74 -30.77 -11.38
N GLU A 273 8.44 -31.53 -10.54
CA GLU A 273 7.89 -32.08 -9.30
C GLU A 273 7.54 -30.97 -8.30
N PHE A 274 8.43 -29.97 -8.20
CA PHE A 274 8.21 -28.82 -7.37
C PHE A 274 7.06 -27.94 -7.88
N ASN A 275 7.00 -27.64 -9.17
CA ASN A 275 5.85 -26.90 -9.73
C ASN A 275 4.54 -27.67 -9.56
N GLY A 276 4.57 -29.00 -9.71
CA GLY A 276 3.43 -29.86 -9.41
C GLY A 276 3.00 -29.83 -7.93
N LEU A 277 3.94 -29.66 -7.00
CA LEU A 277 3.63 -29.42 -5.59
C LEU A 277 2.95 -28.07 -5.40
N VAL A 278 3.50 -26.99 -5.97
CA VAL A 278 2.91 -25.64 -5.91
C VAL A 278 1.47 -25.68 -6.45
N ASP A 279 1.25 -26.33 -7.59
CA ASP A 279 -0.07 -26.47 -8.20
C ASP A 279 -1.07 -27.20 -7.30
N ARG A 280 -0.65 -28.28 -6.64
CA ARG A 280 -1.50 -29.00 -5.69
C ARG A 280 -1.89 -28.12 -4.50
N VAL A 281 -0.96 -27.34 -3.97
CA VAL A 281 -1.25 -26.42 -2.85
C VAL A 281 -2.28 -25.38 -3.28
N VAL A 282 -2.06 -24.72 -4.43
CA VAL A 282 -2.99 -23.72 -4.99
C VAL A 282 -4.38 -24.34 -5.22
N GLN A 283 -4.45 -25.49 -5.90
CA GLN A 283 -5.73 -26.17 -6.15
C GLN A 283 -6.50 -26.47 -4.86
N THR A 284 -5.77 -26.84 -3.80
CA THR A 284 -6.38 -27.24 -2.53
C THR A 284 -7.15 -26.10 -1.87
N TYR A 285 -6.58 -24.90 -1.80
CA TYR A 285 -7.27 -23.76 -1.18
C TYR A 285 -8.12 -22.93 -2.16
N THR A 286 -7.91 -23.01 -3.47
CA THR A 286 -8.75 -22.30 -4.46
C THR A 286 -10.05 -23.06 -4.76
N PHE A 287 -9.99 -24.38 -4.92
CA PHE A 287 -11.15 -25.16 -5.42
C PHE A 287 -11.63 -26.23 -4.44
N THR A 288 -10.72 -27.06 -3.93
CA THR A 288 -11.09 -28.32 -3.26
C THR A 288 -11.68 -28.10 -1.87
N SER A 289 -11.08 -27.19 -1.10
CA SER A 289 -11.34 -27.12 0.35
C SER A 289 -12.34 -26.03 0.75
N ARG A 290 -12.87 -25.26 -0.20
CA ARG A 290 -13.89 -24.24 0.07
C ARG A 290 -15.20 -24.85 0.62
N TYR A 291 -15.47 -26.09 0.24
CA TYR A 291 -16.71 -26.81 0.58
C TYR A 291 -16.49 -27.94 1.59
N THR A 292 -15.33 -27.97 2.27
CA THR A 292 -15.09 -28.97 3.32
C THR A 292 -16.05 -28.75 4.49
N GLU A 293 -16.57 -29.86 5.03
CA GLU A 293 -17.40 -29.86 6.24
C GLU A 293 -16.56 -29.64 7.50
N ASN A 294 -15.24 -29.84 7.43
CA ASN A 294 -14.34 -29.60 8.55
C ASN A 294 -14.18 -28.07 8.78
N PRO A 295 -14.73 -27.51 9.88
CA PRO A 295 -14.71 -26.08 10.11
C PRO A 295 -13.30 -25.52 10.31
N GLU A 296 -12.38 -26.31 10.84
CA GLU A 296 -10.99 -25.92 11.08
C GLU A 296 -10.25 -25.75 9.76
N LEU A 297 -10.28 -26.78 8.91
CA LEU A 297 -9.68 -26.75 7.59
C LEU A 297 -10.29 -25.62 6.74
N ARG A 298 -11.61 -25.45 6.78
CA ARG A 298 -12.30 -24.38 6.07
C ARG A 298 -11.79 -23.01 6.49
N ASN A 299 -11.56 -22.78 7.79
CA ASN A 299 -11.05 -21.50 8.27
C ASN A 299 -9.61 -21.24 7.82
N HIS A 300 -8.74 -22.26 7.81
CA HIS A 300 -7.39 -22.13 7.23
C HIS A 300 -7.44 -21.75 5.75
N VAL A 301 -8.32 -22.39 4.98
CA VAL A 301 -8.49 -22.17 3.53
C VAL A 301 -9.03 -20.78 3.23
N LEU A 302 -10.09 -20.34 3.93
CA LEU A 302 -10.63 -18.99 3.79
C LEU A 302 -9.60 -17.93 4.18
N PHE A 303 -8.80 -18.19 5.22
CA PHE A 303 -7.70 -17.30 5.58
C PHE A 303 -6.67 -17.18 4.46
N LEU A 304 -6.24 -18.29 3.85
CA LEU A 304 -5.30 -18.27 2.72
C LEU A 304 -5.83 -17.43 1.55
N GLN A 305 -7.10 -17.62 1.18
CA GLN A 305 -7.75 -16.85 0.11
C GLN A 305 -7.73 -15.34 0.40
N TYR A 306 -8.22 -14.92 1.57
CA TYR A 306 -8.28 -13.49 1.89
C TYR A 306 -6.90 -12.88 2.14
N ALA A 307 -5.96 -13.65 2.69
CA ALA A 307 -4.59 -13.18 2.89
C ALA A 307 -3.85 -13.04 1.55
N GLN A 308 -4.12 -13.89 0.56
CA GLN A 308 -3.57 -13.74 -0.79
C GLN A 308 -3.97 -12.40 -1.42
N ASP A 309 -5.26 -12.03 -1.36
CA ASP A 309 -5.74 -10.73 -1.84
C ASP A 309 -5.00 -9.57 -1.16
N TYR A 310 -4.78 -9.69 0.15
CA TYR A 310 -4.02 -8.71 0.91
C TYR A 310 -2.55 -8.64 0.46
N LEU A 311 -1.91 -9.78 0.23
CA LEU A 311 -0.54 -9.86 -0.26
C LEU A 311 -0.41 -9.25 -1.66
N LEU A 312 -1.40 -9.48 -2.54
CA LEU A 312 -1.49 -8.85 -3.85
C LEU A 312 -1.62 -7.33 -3.73
N LEU A 313 -2.55 -6.85 -2.88
CA LEU A 313 -2.72 -5.42 -2.59
C LEU A 313 -1.43 -4.80 -2.05
N LYS A 314 -0.73 -5.48 -1.14
CA LYS A 314 0.57 -5.04 -0.59
C LYS A 314 1.61 -4.97 -1.69
N TYR A 315 1.74 -6.02 -2.51
CA TYR A 315 2.68 -6.07 -3.62
C TYR A 315 2.45 -4.91 -4.61
N ALA A 316 1.19 -4.67 -4.97
CA ALA A 316 0.80 -3.58 -5.86
C ALA A 316 1.09 -2.20 -5.26
N ALA A 317 0.87 -2.02 -3.95
CA ALA A 317 1.15 -0.77 -3.25
C ALA A 317 2.66 -0.49 -3.12
N ASP A 318 3.46 -1.50 -2.80
CA ASP A 318 4.90 -1.36 -2.57
C ASP A 318 5.68 -1.10 -3.88
N LEU A 319 5.21 -1.64 -5.01
CA LEU A 319 5.81 -1.40 -6.33
C LEU A 319 5.28 -0.14 -7.03
N GLY A 320 4.31 0.56 -6.44
CA GLY A 320 3.61 1.65 -7.13
C GLY A 320 2.86 1.20 -8.39
N ALA A 321 2.54 -0.09 -8.49
CA ALA A 321 1.91 -0.72 -9.66
C ALA A 321 0.42 -0.36 -9.81
N MET A 322 -0.19 0.21 -8.78
CA MET A 322 -1.41 1.00 -8.93
C MET A 322 -1.00 2.46 -9.15
N GLY A 323 -1.29 2.98 -10.35
CA GLY A 323 -0.96 4.31 -10.86
C GLY A 323 -0.64 5.37 -9.79
N ALA A 324 0.55 5.94 -9.93
CA ALA A 324 1.14 6.93 -9.05
C ALA A 324 0.17 8.02 -8.57
N SER A 325 0.02 8.15 -7.24
CA SER A 325 0.11 9.43 -6.52
C SER A 325 -0.08 9.25 -5.00
N PHE A 326 0.90 8.71 -4.28
CA PHE A 326 0.95 8.83 -2.82
C PHE A 326 2.38 9.03 -2.32
N SER A 327 2.72 10.28 -1.99
CA SER A 327 3.77 10.57 -1.02
C SER A 327 3.09 10.94 0.30
N TRP A 328 3.25 10.08 1.30
CA TRP A 328 3.30 10.50 2.70
C TRP A 328 4.69 10.12 3.20
N ASN A 329 5.58 11.10 3.24
CA ASN A 329 6.88 10.93 3.88
C ASN A 329 6.68 10.84 5.39
N ASN A 330 6.62 9.62 5.94
CA ASN A 330 7.11 9.35 7.28
C ASN A 330 8.48 8.71 7.12
N GLY A 331 9.51 9.46 7.54
CA GLY A 331 10.88 9.30 7.08
C GLY A 331 11.53 7.94 7.33
N SER A 332 12.35 7.53 6.35
CA SER A 332 13.62 6.83 6.52
C SER A 332 14.17 6.52 5.12
N LEU A 333 15.04 7.38 4.59
CA LEU A 333 15.88 7.06 3.45
C LEU A 333 17.35 7.22 3.88
N SER A 334 17.95 6.11 4.29
CA SER A 334 19.36 5.82 4.07
C SER A 334 19.35 4.67 3.06
N THR A 335 20.06 4.66 1.95
CA THR A 335 21.45 5.03 1.69
C THR A 335 21.62 5.20 0.18
N LEU A 336 22.58 6.02 -0.26
CA LEU A 336 23.60 5.69 -1.29
C LEU A 336 24.55 6.90 -1.50
N PRO A 337 25.79 6.68 -1.94
CA PRO A 337 26.93 7.56 -1.68
C PRO A 337 27.10 8.69 -2.71
N LEU A 338 27.61 9.80 -2.21
CA LEU A 338 28.10 10.96 -2.96
C LEU A 338 29.28 10.56 -3.87
N LYS A 339 29.15 10.79 -5.19
CA LYS A 339 30.30 11.11 -6.04
C LYS A 339 30.48 12.63 -6.02
N ALA A 340 31.59 13.05 -5.43
CA ALA A 340 32.08 14.42 -5.52
C ALA A 340 32.49 14.73 -6.96
N SER A 341 31.99 15.85 -7.49
CA SER A 341 32.56 16.55 -8.64
C SER A 341 33.11 17.86 -8.11
N ASP A 342 34.42 17.91 -7.91
CA ASP A 342 35.15 19.12 -7.58
C ASP A 342 35.36 19.92 -8.87
N ASN A 343 34.58 21.01 -9.01
CA ASN A 343 34.92 22.10 -9.92
C ASN A 343 35.80 23.09 -9.15
N ALA A 344 37.05 23.18 -9.58
CA ALA A 344 38.03 24.16 -9.14
C ALA A 344 37.52 25.59 -9.43
N SER A 345 37.36 26.40 -8.39
CA SER A 345 37.21 27.84 -8.49
C SER A 345 38.55 28.51 -8.17
N SER A 346 39.15 29.12 -9.20
CA SER A 346 40.31 29.99 -9.09
C SER A 346 39.92 31.28 -8.38
N GLY A 347 40.40 31.48 -7.15
CA GLY A 347 40.25 32.73 -6.40
C GLY A 347 41.20 33.84 -6.90
N PRO A 348 40.85 35.13 -6.75
CA PRO A 348 41.77 36.24 -6.98
C PRO A 348 42.67 36.49 -5.76
N ARG A 349 43.96 36.71 -6.02
CA ARG A 349 44.99 37.08 -5.03
C ARG A 349 44.64 38.40 -4.34
N ARG A 350 44.62 38.40 -3.00
CA ARG A 350 44.78 39.60 -2.17
C ARG A 350 46.28 39.88 -1.95
N THR A 351 46.71 41.08 -2.28
CA THR A 351 47.95 41.70 -1.77
C THR A 351 47.65 42.40 -0.45
N ALA A 352 48.47 42.15 0.57
CA ALA A 352 48.51 42.88 1.83
C ALA A 352 49.84 43.64 1.96
N GLU A 353 49.76 44.70 2.75
CA GLU A 353 50.60 45.89 2.86
C GLU A 353 52.04 45.75 3.40
N SER A 354 52.74 46.87 3.25
CA SER A 354 53.78 47.47 4.13
C SER A 354 55.22 47.26 3.65
N ALA A 355 56.17 48.21 3.74
CA ALA A 355 56.23 49.53 4.35
C ALA A 355 57.39 50.35 3.72
N HIS A 356 57.30 51.67 3.88
CA HIS A 356 58.41 52.60 4.18
C HIS A 356 59.56 52.89 3.17
N SER A 357 59.49 54.14 2.68
CA SER A 357 60.47 55.21 2.91
C SER A 357 61.60 55.48 1.91
N ARG A 358 61.71 56.77 1.55
CA ARG A 358 62.89 57.57 1.14
C ARG A 358 63.57 57.12 -0.16
N GLY A 359 63.70 57.93 -1.20
CA GLY A 359 64.11 59.33 -1.21
C GLY A 359 65.43 59.41 -1.99
N SER A 360 65.51 60.38 -2.90
CA SER A 360 66.58 60.67 -3.88
C SER A 360 66.47 59.97 -5.23
#